data_AF-B2YG95-F1
#
_entry.id   AF-B2YG95-F1
#
_cell.length_a   1.000
_cell.length_b   1.000
_cell.length_c   1.000
_cell.angle_alpha   90.00
_cell.angle_beta   90.00
_cell.angle_gamma   90.00
#
_symmetry.space_group_name_H-M   'P 1'
#
loop_
_entity.id
_entity.type
_entity.pdbx_description
1 polymer ?
#
loop_
_entity_poly.entity_id
_entity_poly.type
_entity_poly.pdbx_seq_one_letter_code
_entity_poly.pdbx_strand_id
1 'polypeptide(L)' 'SHSMRYFYTSVSRPGRGEPRFISVGYVDDTQFVRFDSDAASPREEPRAPWIEQEGP' A
#
# COMPACT_ATOMS: atom_id res chain seq x y z
N SER A 1 6.87 23.10 4.32
CA SER A 1 6.36 22.03 5.20
C SER A 1 6.25 20.78 4.38
N HIS A 2 6.64 19.63 4.94
CA HIS A 2 6.52 18.32 4.30
C HIS A 2 5.54 17.47 5.10
N SER A 3 4.93 16.46 4.48
CA SER A 3 4.00 15.57 5.17
C SER A 3 4.07 14.15 4.63
N MET A 4 3.93 13.19 5.54
CA MET A 4 3.76 11.78 5.24
C MET A 4 2.34 11.37 5.60
N ARG A 5 1.69 10.57 4.75
CA ARG A 5 0.33 10.08 4.96
C ARG A 5 0.22 8.61 4.57
N TYR A 6 -0.48 7.85 5.40
CA TYR A 6 -0.91 6.49 5.08
C TYR A 6 -2.43 6.43 5.02
N PHE A 7 -2.93 5.71 4.03
CA PHE A 7 -4.35 5.41 3.87
C PHE A 7 -4.56 3.90 3.89
N TYR A 8 -5.54 3.46 4.67
CA TYR A 8 -5.91 2.05 4.80
C TYR A 8 -7.37 1.89 4.42
N THR A 9 -7.65 0.95 3.53
CA THR A 9 -9.00 0.70 3.03
C THR A 9 -9.27 -0.79 3.08
N SER A 10 -10.34 -1.18 3.79
CA SER A 10 -10.90 -2.53 3.77
C SER A 10 -12.24 -2.52 3.04
N VAL A 11 -12.40 -3.39 2.05
CA VAL A 11 -13.64 -3.53 1.27
C VAL A 11 -14.20 -4.94 1.47
N SER A 12 -15.31 -5.04 2.19
CA SER A 12 -16.09 -6.29 2.32
C SER A 12 -16.67 -6.71 0.97
N ARG A 13 -16.81 -8.03 0.72
CA ARG A 13 -17.33 -8.55 -0.55
C ARG A 13 -18.38 -9.64 -0.32
N PRO A 14 -19.55 -9.58 -0.96
CA PRO A 14 -20.50 -10.68 -0.90
C PRO A 14 -19.89 -11.95 -1.51
N GLY A 15 -19.94 -13.07 -0.78
CA GLY A 15 -19.57 -14.40 -1.29
C GLY A 15 -18.07 -14.70 -1.45
N ARG A 16 -17.17 -13.74 -1.17
CA ARG A 16 -15.73 -13.98 -1.05
C ARG A 16 -15.31 -13.69 0.39
N GLY A 17 -14.63 -14.65 1.02
CA GLY A 17 -14.30 -14.70 2.45
C GLY A 17 -13.77 -13.40 3.05
N GLU A 18 -12.45 -13.27 3.21
CA GLU A 18 -11.85 -12.10 3.87
C GLU A 18 -12.03 -10.81 3.03
N PRO A 19 -12.18 -9.64 3.68
CA PRO A 19 -12.22 -8.35 2.99
C PRO A 19 -10.93 -8.10 2.22
N ARG A 20 -11.02 -7.39 1.09
CA ARG A 20 -9.81 -6.87 0.43
C ARG A 20 -9.26 -5.71 1.24
N PHE A 21 -8.01 -5.81 1.65
CA PHE A 21 -7.27 -4.76 2.32
C PHE A 21 -6.26 -4.11 1.37
N ILE A 22 -6.17 -2.79 1.40
CA ILE A 22 -5.20 -1.98 0.66
C ILE A 22 -4.57 -0.97 1.63
N SER A 23 -3.23 -0.87 1.63
CA SER A 23 -2.49 0.25 2.23
C SER A 23 -1.84 1.09 1.12
N VAL A 24 -1.77 2.41 1.32
CA VAL A 24 -1.03 3.31 0.43
C VAL A 24 -0.30 4.37 1.25
N GLY A 25 1.00 4.52 1.02
CA GLY A 25 1.82 5.57 1.65
C GLY A 25 2.20 6.68 0.66
N TYR A 26 2.12 7.93 1.13
CA TYR A 26 2.50 9.14 0.41
C TYR A 26 3.51 9.99 1.20
N VAL A 27 4.47 10.59 0.50
CA VAL A 27 5.29 11.72 0.98
C VAL A 27 5.04 12.89 0.02
N ASP A 28 4.57 14.02 0.54
CA ASP A 28 4.26 15.24 -0.24
C ASP A 28 3.47 14.94 -1.53
N ASP A 29 2.41 14.14 -1.39
CA ASP A 29 1.51 13.73 -2.47
C ASP A 29 2.12 12.76 -3.50
N THR A 30 3.36 12.31 -3.31
CA THR A 30 4.00 11.24 -4.09
C THR A 30 3.82 9.89 -3.39
N GLN A 31 3.15 8.95 -4.06
CA GLN A 31 3.01 7.59 -3.56
C GLN A 31 4.37 6.89 -3.54
N PHE A 32 4.73 6.31 -2.40
CA PHE A 32 6.03 5.65 -2.24
C PHE A 32 5.91 4.15 -1.94
N VAL A 33 4.78 3.71 -1.40
CA VAL A 33 4.53 2.30 -1.09
C VAL A 33 3.07 1.92 -1.30
N ARG A 34 2.81 0.64 -1.57
CA ARG A 34 1.46 0.06 -1.67
C ARG A 34 1.44 -1.40 -1.24
N PHE A 35 0.46 -1.76 -0.43
CA PHE A 35 0.04 -3.15 -0.21
C PHE A 35 -1.33 -3.42 -0.84
N ASP A 36 -1.53 -4.63 -1.35
CA ASP A 36 -2.84 -5.13 -1.81
C ASP A 36 -2.99 -6.60 -1.41
N SER A 37 -3.99 -6.91 -0.57
CA SER A 37 -4.22 -8.27 -0.07
C SER A 37 -4.63 -9.25 -1.17
N ASP A 38 -5.14 -8.74 -2.30
CA ASP A 38 -5.52 -9.56 -3.46
C ASP A 38 -4.35 -9.82 -4.42
N ALA A 39 -3.17 -9.25 -4.17
CA ALA A 39 -2.00 -9.53 -5.01
C ALA A 39 -1.60 -11.02 -4.90
N ALA A 40 -1.06 -11.59 -5.97
CA ALA A 40 -0.64 -13.00 -5.98
C ALA A 40 0.43 -13.32 -4.91
N SER A 41 1.19 -12.31 -4.49
CA SER A 41 2.15 -12.37 -3.39
C SER A 41 2.02 -11.07 -2.60
N PRO A 42 1.12 -11.00 -1.60
CA PRO A 42 0.85 -9.79 -0.85
C PRO A 42 2.09 -9.34 -0.08
N ARG A 43 2.62 -8.16 -0.44
CA ARG A 43 3.73 -7.49 0.23
C ARG A 43 3.65 -5.99 -0.02
N GLU A 44 4.37 -5.21 0.77
CA GLU A 44 4.56 -3.78 0.49
C GLU A 44 5.46 -3.64 -0.75
N GLU A 45 4.93 -3.03 -1.80
CA GLU A 45 5.65 -2.79 -3.05
C GLU A 45 6.11 -1.34 -3.15
N PRO A 46 7.39 -1.09 -3.48
CA PRO A 46 7.89 0.26 -3.75
C PRO A 46 7.14 0.88 -4.93
N ARG A 47 6.80 2.16 -4.80
CA ARG A 47 6.15 2.96 -5.86
C ARG A 47 6.98 4.18 -6.27
N ALA A 48 8.11 4.38 -5.59
CA ALA A 48 9.08 5.39 -5.95
C ALA A 48 10.52 4.82 -5.86
N PRO A 49 11.44 5.22 -6.76
CA PRO A 49 12.79 4.64 -6.84
C PRO A 49 13.63 4.79 -5.57
N TRP A 50 13.31 5.77 -4.73
CA TRP A 50 14.02 6.03 -3.49
C TRP A 50 13.63 5.08 -2.34
N ILE A 51 12.54 4.32 -2.48
CA ILE A 51 12.17 3.24 -1.53
C ILE A 51 12.84 1.92 -1.90
N GLU A 52 13.22 1.71 -3.16
CA GLU A 52 13.88 0.46 -3.58
C GLU A 52 15.22 0.24 -2.87
N GLN A 53 15.82 1.30 -2.32
CA GLN A 53 17.06 1.27 -1.54
C GLN A 53 16.85 0.79 -0.10
N GLU A 54 15.61 0.74 0.40
CA GLU A 54 15.22 0.21 1.71
C GLU A 54 15.14 -1.33 1.67
N GLY A 55 16.19 -1.98 1.15
CA GLY A 55 16.36 -3.44 1.26
C GLY A 55 16.51 -3.90 2.73
N PRO A 56 16.32 -5.19 3.03
CA PRO A 56 16.32 -5.71 4.41
C PRO A 56 17.60 -5.41 5.19
#